data_AF-A0A3P5Z6D3-F1
#
_entry.id   AF-A0A3P5Z6D3-F1
#
_cell.length_a   1.000
_cell.length_b   1.000
_cell.length_c   1.000
_cell.angle_alpha   90.00
_cell.angle_beta   90.00
_cell.angle_gamma   90.00
#
_symmetry.space_group_name_H-M   'P 1'
#
loop_
_entity.id
_entity.type
_entity.pdbx_description
1 polymer ?
#
loop_
_entity_poly.entity_id
_entity_poly.type
_entity_poly.pdbx_seq_one_letter_code
_entity_poly.pdbx_strand_id
1 'polypeptide(L)'
;MEVYLHIKPVFGGTLTDIAVWIFYPFNGPSRAKLKLATIPLGRIGEHIGDWEHFTLRISNFSGKLLRMYLSQHSKGSWIDPPEIEFQSGGNKPVAYASLNGHAMYSKPGLVLQGRDDVGIRNDTGKSEKVFDTAVRFRVVCAEYLKEVEEPAWLNYMRHWGPKIDYGREDEIKGVEKIVVGESLKSVFRSAVNGLPNEVFGEEGPTGPKLKRNWLGDED
;
A
#
# COMPACT_ATOMS: atom_id res chain seq x y z
N MET A 1 13.11 8.90 8.10
CA MET A 1 12.47 7.58 8.24
C MET A 1 13.37 6.56 7.54
N GLU A 2 13.50 5.37 8.10
CA GLU A 2 14.34 4.28 7.54
C GLU A 2 13.44 3.32 6.77
N VAL A 3 13.90 2.83 5.61
CA VAL A 3 13.24 1.74 4.85
C VAL A 3 14.02 0.43 5.00
N TYR A 4 13.35 -0.69 4.76
CA TYR A 4 13.95 -2.01 4.96
C TYR A 4 14.00 -2.80 3.66
N LEU A 5 15.19 -3.24 3.28
CA LEU A 5 15.42 -3.94 2.02
C LEU A 5 15.40 -5.44 2.23
N HIS A 6 14.56 -6.12 1.46
CA HIS A 6 14.62 -7.56 1.26
C HIS A 6 15.10 -7.83 -0.16
N ILE A 7 16.30 -8.42 -0.27
CA ILE A 7 16.97 -8.69 -1.55
C ILE A 7 16.82 -10.17 -1.90
N LYS A 8 16.19 -10.45 -3.04
CA LYS A 8 15.87 -11.80 -3.51
C LYS A 8 16.53 -12.05 -4.87
N PRO A 9 17.30 -13.13 -5.05
CA PRO A 9 17.67 -13.59 -6.38
C PRO A 9 16.42 -14.20 -7.04
N VAL A 10 16.16 -13.85 -8.29
CA VAL A 10 15.02 -14.37 -9.06
C VAL A 10 15.49 -14.91 -10.41
N PHE A 11 14.70 -15.82 -10.99
CA PHE A 11 15.04 -16.51 -12.24
C PHE A 11 16.46 -17.12 -12.25
N GLY A 12 16.76 -17.91 -11.21
CA GLY A 12 18.07 -18.54 -11.06
C GLY A 12 19.23 -17.56 -10.82
N GLY A 13 18.94 -16.35 -10.33
CA GLY A 13 19.95 -15.32 -10.05
C GLY A 13 20.33 -14.49 -11.27
N THR A 14 19.62 -14.62 -12.41
CA THR A 14 19.81 -13.75 -13.57
C THR A 14 19.27 -12.33 -13.32
N LEU A 15 18.29 -12.23 -12.43
CA LEU A 15 17.66 -11.00 -11.98
C LEU A 15 17.74 -10.91 -10.45
N THR A 16 17.65 -9.71 -9.92
CA THR A 16 17.55 -9.45 -8.48
C THR A 16 16.34 -8.56 -8.21
N ASP A 17 15.49 -9.02 -7.31
CA ASP A 17 14.40 -8.22 -6.75
C ASP A 17 14.86 -7.55 -5.46
N ILE A 18 14.66 -6.24 -5.39
CA ILE A 18 14.86 -5.45 -4.18
C ILE A 18 13.50 -4.97 -3.71
N ALA A 19 12.90 -5.69 -2.77
CA ALA A 19 11.67 -5.27 -2.11
C ALA A 19 12.00 -4.22 -1.03
N VAL A 20 11.43 -3.03 -1.17
CA VAL A 20 11.64 -1.89 -0.29
C VAL A 20 10.40 -1.75 0.60
N TRP A 21 10.52 -2.20 1.84
CA TRP A 21 9.45 -2.14 2.83
C TRP A 21 9.45 -0.81 3.58
N ILE A 22 8.25 -0.26 3.73
CA ILE A 22 7.97 1.02 4.34
C ILE A 22 6.93 0.81 5.43
N PHE A 23 7.24 1.27 6.65
CA PHE A 23 6.30 1.28 7.76
C PHE A 23 5.71 2.67 7.95
N TYR A 24 4.41 2.82 7.72
CA TYR A 24 3.69 4.01 8.13
C TYR A 24 3.14 3.81 9.54
N PRO A 25 3.32 4.77 10.46
CA PRO A 25 2.84 4.61 11.83
C PRO A 25 1.30 4.64 11.94
N PHE A 26 0.61 5.13 10.92
CA PHE A 26 -0.85 5.28 10.91
C PHE A 26 -1.38 5.31 9.48
N ASN A 27 -2.40 4.49 9.19
CA ASN A 27 -3.24 4.52 8.00
C ASN A 27 -4.52 5.31 8.34
N GLY A 28 -4.83 6.30 7.52
CA GLY A 28 -5.91 7.24 7.78
C GLY A 28 -7.30 6.74 7.36
N PRO A 29 -8.36 7.46 7.73
CA PRO A 29 -9.72 7.06 7.34
C PRO A 29 -9.93 7.13 5.83
N SER A 30 -10.63 6.13 5.29
CA SER A 30 -10.91 6.03 3.87
C SER A 30 -11.92 7.08 3.39
N ARG A 31 -11.89 7.34 2.07
CA ARG A 31 -12.88 8.18 1.38
C ARG A 31 -13.51 7.35 0.26
N ALA A 32 -14.81 7.50 0.05
CA ALA A 32 -15.51 6.85 -1.05
C ALA A 32 -15.93 7.87 -2.13
N LYS A 33 -15.92 7.43 -3.38
CA LYS A 33 -16.67 8.08 -4.46
C LYS A 33 -18.02 7.40 -4.56
N LEU A 34 -19.10 8.18 -4.57
CA LEU A 34 -20.47 7.72 -4.85
C LEU A 34 -20.99 8.53 -6.04
N LYS A 35 -20.80 8.01 -7.26
CA LYS A 35 -21.10 8.74 -8.50
C LYS A 35 -20.31 10.05 -8.55
N LEU A 36 -20.98 11.20 -8.47
CA LEU A 36 -20.33 12.51 -8.53
C LEU A 36 -19.88 13.04 -7.16
N ALA A 37 -20.30 12.40 -6.07
CA ALA A 37 -19.98 12.83 -4.71
C ALA A 37 -18.73 12.12 -4.17
N THR A 38 -17.94 12.84 -3.38
CA THR A 38 -16.89 12.24 -2.53
C THR A 38 -17.33 12.33 -1.09
N ILE A 39 -17.34 11.20 -0.39
CA ILE A 39 -17.85 11.06 0.97
C ILE A 39 -16.72 10.58 1.87
N PRO A 40 -16.41 11.27 2.98
CA PRO A 40 -15.50 10.72 4.00
C PRO A 40 -16.18 9.55 4.71
N LEU A 41 -15.46 8.46 4.95
CA LEU A 41 -16.03 7.26 5.57
C LEU A 41 -15.92 7.23 7.10
N GLY A 42 -15.82 8.39 7.75
CA GLY A 42 -15.67 8.45 9.20
C GLY A 42 -14.33 7.84 9.62
N ARG A 43 -14.36 6.75 10.38
CA ARG A 43 -13.16 6.02 10.87
C ARG A 43 -12.88 4.76 10.06
N ILE A 44 -13.76 4.41 9.11
CA ILE A 44 -13.65 3.20 8.31
C ILE A 44 -12.31 3.20 7.55
N GLY A 45 -11.55 2.12 7.72
CA GLY A 45 -10.25 1.87 7.11
C GLY A 45 -9.06 2.48 7.85
N GLU A 46 -9.26 3.29 8.89
CA GLU A 46 -8.14 3.78 9.70
C GLU A 46 -7.55 2.66 10.56
N HIS A 47 -6.24 2.63 10.74
CA HIS A 47 -5.58 1.70 11.68
C HIS A 47 -4.16 2.17 12.03
N ILE A 48 -3.70 1.81 13.23
CA ILE A 48 -2.32 2.05 13.67
C ILE A 48 -1.38 1.04 13.01
N GLY A 49 -0.28 1.56 12.46
CA GLY A 49 0.72 0.78 11.75
C GLY A 49 0.25 0.34 10.38
N ASP A 50 1.13 0.41 9.39
CA ASP A 50 0.86 -0.03 8.04
C ASP A 50 2.15 -0.42 7.34
N TRP A 51 2.17 -1.60 6.72
CA TRP A 51 3.33 -2.14 6.02
C TRP A 51 3.02 -2.21 4.53
N GLU A 52 3.70 -1.35 3.78
CA GLU A 52 3.61 -1.28 2.32
C GLU A 52 4.99 -1.51 1.69
N HIS A 53 5.02 -1.87 0.41
CA HIS A 53 6.29 -2.06 -0.28
C HIS A 53 6.19 -1.80 -1.78
N PHE A 54 7.35 -1.56 -2.37
CA PHE A 54 7.52 -1.70 -3.81
C PHE A 54 8.72 -2.60 -4.07
N THR A 55 8.77 -3.23 -5.25
CA THR A 55 9.88 -4.12 -5.61
C THR A 55 10.53 -3.65 -6.89
N LEU A 56 11.85 -3.46 -6.87
CA LEU A 56 12.65 -3.16 -8.05
C LEU A 56 13.20 -4.48 -8.61
N ARG A 57 12.84 -4.83 -9.85
CA ARG A 57 13.41 -5.99 -10.55
C ARG A 57 14.54 -5.55 -11.45
N ILE A 58 15.78 -5.92 -11.11
CA ILE A 58 17.01 -5.48 -11.78
C ILE A 58 17.68 -6.64 -12.51
N SER A 59 18.22 -6.37 -13.69
CA SER A 59 19.04 -7.32 -14.43
C SER A 59 20.46 -7.40 -13.88
N ASN A 60 20.93 -8.60 -13.50
CA ASN A 60 22.31 -8.79 -13.01
C ASN A 60 23.36 -8.72 -14.13
N PHE A 61 22.95 -8.75 -15.39
CA PHE A 61 23.84 -8.59 -16.54
C PHE A 61 24.05 -7.12 -16.92
N SER A 62 23.00 -6.30 -16.85
CA SER A 62 23.03 -4.92 -17.35
C SER A 62 22.94 -3.85 -16.26
N GLY A 63 22.58 -4.23 -15.03
CA GLY A 63 22.29 -3.32 -13.93
C GLY A 63 21.03 -2.47 -14.13
N LYS A 64 20.24 -2.73 -15.18
CA LYS A 64 19.05 -1.93 -15.51
C LYS A 64 17.81 -2.41 -14.76
N LEU A 65 16.97 -1.46 -14.36
CA LEU A 65 15.61 -1.73 -13.92
C LEU A 65 14.81 -2.31 -15.08
N LEU A 66 14.28 -3.52 -14.88
CA LEU A 66 13.43 -4.18 -15.85
C LEU A 66 11.96 -3.89 -15.63
N ARG A 67 11.51 -3.88 -14.36
CA ARG A 67 10.14 -3.54 -13.94
C ARG A 67 10.13 -3.12 -12.47
N MET A 68 9.08 -2.41 -12.05
CA MET A 68 8.81 -2.07 -10.66
C MET A 68 7.43 -2.59 -10.25
N TYR A 69 7.36 -3.34 -9.17
CA TYR A 69 6.09 -3.71 -8.55
C TYR A 69 5.67 -2.64 -7.55
N LEU A 70 4.39 -2.29 -7.54
CA LEU A 70 3.80 -1.33 -6.60
C LEU A 70 2.67 -2.02 -5.82
N SER A 71 2.80 -2.12 -4.49
CA SER A 71 1.78 -2.72 -3.63
C SER A 71 0.51 -1.88 -3.60
N GLN A 72 -0.63 -2.54 -3.64
CA GLN A 72 -1.97 -1.96 -3.55
C GLN A 72 -2.80 -2.85 -2.62
N HIS A 73 -2.57 -2.68 -1.32
CA HIS A 73 -3.18 -3.48 -0.25
C HIS A 73 -2.81 -4.98 -0.35
N SER A 74 -3.73 -5.82 -0.83
CA SER A 74 -3.56 -7.29 -0.89
C SER A 74 -3.01 -7.81 -2.22
N LYS A 75 -2.77 -6.91 -3.18
CA LYS A 75 -2.23 -7.19 -4.52
C LYS A 75 -1.30 -6.06 -4.94
N GLY A 76 -0.92 -6.00 -6.21
CA GLY A 76 -0.22 -4.86 -6.77
C GLY A 76 -0.16 -4.91 -8.28
N SER A 77 0.79 -4.19 -8.85
CA SER A 77 1.00 -4.17 -10.30
C SER A 77 2.47 -4.04 -10.64
N TRP A 78 2.94 -4.87 -11.56
CA TRP A 78 4.23 -4.71 -12.22
C TRP A 78 4.11 -3.65 -13.32
N ILE A 79 4.98 -2.65 -13.26
CA ILE A 79 5.03 -1.52 -14.17
C ILE A 79 6.36 -1.55 -14.93
N ASP A 80 6.29 -1.42 -16.25
CA ASP A 80 7.48 -1.35 -17.10
C ASP A 80 8.11 0.06 -17.03
N PRO A 81 9.45 0.19 -17.15
CA PRO A 81 10.15 1.47 -17.02
C PRO A 81 9.61 2.65 -17.84
N PRO A 82 9.12 2.48 -19.08
CA PRO A 82 8.52 3.60 -19.84
C PRO A 82 7.29 4.22 -19.16
N GLU A 83 6.57 3.43 -18.36
CA GLU A 83 5.37 3.88 -17.63
C GLU A 83 5.69 4.42 -16.22
N ILE A 84 6.95 4.31 -15.78
CA ILE A 84 7.42 4.82 -14.49
C ILE A 84 7.92 6.25 -14.65
N GLU A 85 7.51 7.13 -13.75
CA GLU A 85 8.14 8.45 -13.66
C GLU A 85 9.51 8.33 -13.00
N PHE A 86 10.51 9.03 -13.54
CA PHE A 86 11.83 9.15 -12.94
C PHE A 86 12.06 10.59 -12.48
N GLN A 87 12.72 10.77 -11.35
CA GLN A 87 13.15 12.08 -10.89
C GLN A 87 14.01 12.74 -11.98
N SER A 88 13.71 14.00 -12.31
CA SER A 88 14.29 14.70 -13.46
C SER A 88 15.80 14.58 -13.54
N GLY A 89 16.30 14.08 -14.68
CA GLY A 89 17.74 13.92 -14.96
C GLY A 89 18.41 12.74 -14.25
N GLY A 90 17.66 11.89 -13.54
CA GLY A 90 18.20 10.77 -12.77
C GLY A 90 17.67 9.40 -13.17
N ASN A 91 18.13 8.38 -12.45
CA ASN A 91 17.72 6.97 -12.56
C ASN A 91 16.84 6.51 -11.38
N LYS A 92 16.33 7.46 -10.59
CA LYS A 92 15.49 7.19 -9.42
C LYS A 92 14.02 7.10 -9.84
N PRO A 93 13.40 5.90 -9.82
CA PRO A 93 11.98 5.77 -10.11
C PRO A 93 11.15 6.41 -9.00
N VAL A 94 9.95 6.85 -9.36
CA VAL A 94 8.99 7.51 -8.47
C VAL A 94 7.76 6.63 -8.33
N ALA A 95 7.34 6.42 -7.08
CA ALA A 95 6.05 5.83 -6.72
C ALA A 95 5.23 6.85 -5.94
N TYR A 96 3.92 6.79 -6.13
CA TYR A 96 2.95 7.66 -5.47
C TYR A 96 2.12 6.86 -4.47
N ALA A 97 2.29 7.13 -3.18
CA ALA A 97 1.44 6.56 -2.13
C ALA A 97 0.10 7.28 -2.10
N SER A 98 -1.01 6.52 -2.03
CA SER A 98 -2.34 7.09 -1.91
C SER A 98 -2.54 7.75 -0.56
N LEU A 99 -3.33 8.83 -0.55
CA LEU A 99 -3.73 9.50 0.66
C LEU A 99 -4.51 8.53 1.56
N ASN A 100 -4.11 8.49 2.82
CA ASN A 100 -4.63 7.65 3.90
C ASN A 100 -4.36 6.15 3.74
N GLY A 101 -4.56 5.56 2.55
CA GLY A 101 -4.45 4.11 2.32
C GLY A 101 -3.09 3.59 1.87
N HIS A 102 -2.13 4.47 1.54
CA HIS A 102 -0.73 4.20 1.17
C HIS A 102 -0.46 3.25 -0.01
N ALA A 103 -1.48 2.68 -0.64
CA ALA A 103 -1.36 1.94 -1.89
C ALA A 103 -0.55 2.75 -2.92
N MET A 104 0.37 2.09 -3.58
CA MET A 104 1.36 2.71 -4.45
C MET A 104 0.95 2.64 -5.92
N TYR A 105 1.17 3.76 -6.62
CA TYR A 105 0.82 3.93 -8.03
C TYR A 105 1.96 4.59 -8.81
N SER A 106 2.05 4.28 -10.11
CA SER A 106 3.12 4.81 -10.99
C SER A 106 2.86 6.24 -11.45
N LYS A 107 1.62 6.71 -11.33
CA LYS A 107 1.16 8.04 -11.75
C LYS A 107 0.32 8.71 -10.66
N PRO A 108 0.32 10.05 -10.58
CA PRO A 108 -0.62 10.78 -9.76
C PRO A 108 -2.03 10.71 -10.35
N GLY A 109 -3.06 10.75 -9.50
CA GLY A 109 -4.47 10.74 -9.93
C GLY A 109 -5.38 10.02 -8.95
N LEU A 110 -6.59 9.71 -9.41
CA LEU A 110 -7.54 8.90 -8.66
C LEU A 110 -7.56 7.48 -9.25
N VAL A 111 -7.26 6.50 -8.40
CA VAL A 111 -7.61 5.09 -8.67
C VAL A 111 -8.82 4.73 -7.80
N LEU A 112 -9.88 4.22 -8.42
CA LEU A 112 -11.09 3.84 -7.70
C LEU A 112 -11.11 2.33 -7.48
N GLN A 113 -11.13 1.90 -6.22
CA GLN A 113 -11.38 0.51 -5.86
C GLN A 113 -12.90 0.28 -5.77
N GLY A 114 -13.49 -0.09 -6.90
CA GLY A 114 -14.92 -0.33 -7.02
C GLY A 114 -15.36 -0.37 -8.49
N ARG A 115 -16.64 -0.11 -8.75
CA ARG A 115 -17.24 -0.17 -10.09
C ARG A 115 -18.30 0.92 -10.27
N ASP A 116 -18.61 1.27 -11.51
CA ASP A 116 -19.69 2.20 -11.84
C ASP A 116 -19.62 3.56 -11.12
N ASP A 117 -18.41 4.13 -11.00
CA ASP A 117 -18.12 5.36 -10.24
C ASP A 117 -18.44 5.27 -8.73
N VAL A 118 -18.47 4.06 -8.17
CA VAL A 118 -18.71 3.80 -6.76
C VAL A 118 -17.56 2.95 -6.21
N GLY A 119 -16.86 3.44 -5.18
CA GLY A 119 -15.73 2.71 -4.57
C GLY A 119 -14.87 3.52 -3.62
N ILE A 120 -13.88 2.86 -3.00
CA ILE A 120 -12.86 3.52 -2.18
C ILE A 120 -11.90 4.29 -3.08
N ARG A 121 -11.56 5.50 -2.67
CA ARG A 121 -10.66 6.39 -3.41
C ARG A 121 -9.22 6.18 -2.97
N ASN A 122 -8.37 5.88 -3.94
CA ASN A 122 -6.93 5.97 -3.80
C ASN A 122 -6.47 7.23 -4.55
N ASP A 123 -6.46 8.35 -3.83
CA ASP A 123 -6.05 9.65 -4.34
C ASP A 123 -4.53 9.82 -4.19
N THR A 124 -3.81 10.01 -5.29
CA THR A 124 -2.38 10.31 -5.32
C THR A 124 -2.10 11.66 -5.96
N GLY A 125 -1.00 12.30 -5.56
CA GLY A 125 -0.60 13.59 -6.11
C GLY A 125 0.86 13.91 -5.85
N LYS A 126 1.41 14.83 -6.67
CA LYS A 126 2.72 15.42 -6.42
C LYS A 126 2.63 16.42 -5.28
N SER A 127 3.67 16.45 -4.46
CA SER A 127 3.87 17.50 -3.46
C SER A 127 5.37 17.70 -3.22
N GLU A 128 5.72 18.79 -2.55
CA GLU A 128 7.10 19.05 -2.11
C GLU A 128 7.56 18.09 -0.99
N LYS A 129 6.64 17.30 -0.41
CA LYS A 129 6.94 16.30 0.61
C LYS A 129 7.34 14.98 -0.06
N VAL A 130 8.60 14.89 -0.47
CA VAL A 130 9.16 13.68 -1.07
C VAL A 130 9.91 12.85 -0.02
N PHE A 131 9.66 11.54 -0.01
CA PHE A 131 10.40 10.60 0.82
C PHE A 131 11.43 9.85 -0.04
N ASP A 132 12.71 10.23 0.08
CA ASP A 132 13.81 9.54 -0.63
C ASP A 132 14.23 8.27 0.11
N THR A 133 13.77 7.12 -0.39
CA THR A 133 14.03 5.80 0.18
C THR A 133 15.49 5.37 0.06
N ALA A 134 16.32 6.05 -0.75
CA ALA A 134 17.73 5.74 -0.90
C ALA A 134 18.61 6.41 0.16
N VAL A 135 18.09 7.37 0.94
CA VAL A 135 18.88 8.12 1.93
C VAL A 135 19.16 7.31 3.20
N ARG A 136 18.18 6.56 3.69
CA ARG A 136 18.30 5.78 4.92
C ARG A 136 17.59 4.45 4.77
N PHE A 137 18.36 3.39 4.62
CA PHE A 137 17.86 2.03 4.48
C PHE A 137 18.69 1.04 5.29
N ARG A 138 18.08 -0.10 5.61
CA ARG A 138 18.75 -1.26 6.20
C ARG A 138 18.39 -2.50 5.40
N VAL A 139 19.39 -3.28 4.99
CA VAL A 139 19.13 -4.63 4.46
C VAL A 139 18.74 -5.53 5.62
N VAL A 140 17.55 -6.09 5.57
CA VAL A 140 16.98 -6.91 6.66
C VAL A 140 16.87 -8.39 6.29
N CYS A 141 16.90 -8.70 4.99
CA CYS A 141 16.89 -10.08 4.51
C CYS A 141 17.60 -10.16 3.16
N ALA A 142 18.56 -11.08 3.06
CA ALA A 142 19.17 -11.53 1.82
C ALA A 142 19.74 -12.93 2.09
N GLU A 143 18.88 -13.95 2.08
CA GLU A 143 19.18 -15.30 2.62
C GLU A 143 20.44 -15.95 2.01
N TYR A 144 20.81 -15.54 0.79
CA TYR A 144 21.99 -16.04 0.08
C TYR A 144 23.31 -15.37 0.52
N LEU A 145 23.26 -14.33 1.35
CA LEU A 145 24.41 -13.63 1.92
C LEU A 145 24.52 -13.96 3.41
N LYS A 146 25.72 -14.28 3.90
CA LYS A 146 25.94 -14.66 5.30
C LYS A 146 26.08 -13.45 6.23
N GLU A 147 26.22 -12.26 5.66
CA GLU A 147 26.55 -11.01 6.33
C GLU A 147 25.31 -10.21 6.75
N VAL A 148 24.11 -10.61 6.35
CA VAL A 148 22.88 -9.89 6.66
C VAL A 148 22.27 -10.42 7.95
N GLU A 149 22.37 -9.63 9.02
CA GLU A 149 21.70 -9.92 10.28
C GLU A 149 20.24 -9.45 10.25
N GLU A 150 19.35 -10.43 10.30
CA GLU A 150 17.92 -10.19 10.36
C GLU A 150 17.51 -9.56 11.70
N PRO A 151 16.76 -8.44 11.69
CA PRO A 151 16.30 -7.83 12.93
C PRO A 151 15.16 -8.65 13.57
N ALA A 152 15.19 -8.77 14.91
CA ALA A 152 14.23 -9.57 15.67
C ALA A 152 12.75 -9.21 15.42
N TRP A 153 12.44 -7.93 15.18
CA TRP A 153 11.08 -7.47 14.92
C TRP A 153 10.48 -8.07 13.63
N LEU A 154 11.32 -8.52 12.70
CA LEU A 154 10.85 -9.14 11.47
C LEU A 154 10.13 -10.48 11.75
N ASN A 155 10.43 -11.10 12.90
CA ASN A 155 9.78 -12.32 13.38
C ASN A 155 8.58 -12.05 14.29
N TYR A 156 8.13 -10.80 14.43
CA TYR A 156 6.90 -10.49 15.13
C TYR A 156 5.70 -10.88 14.26
N MET A 157 5.09 -12.03 14.59
CA MET A 157 4.02 -12.66 13.80
C MET A 157 2.59 -12.25 14.25
N ARG A 158 2.44 -11.16 14.99
CA ARG A 158 1.13 -10.62 15.40
C ARG A 158 0.85 -9.32 14.67
N HIS A 159 -0.39 -8.84 14.80
CA HIS A 159 -0.81 -7.54 14.31
C HIS A 159 -0.04 -6.41 15.01
N TRP A 160 0.33 -5.40 14.24
CA TRP A 160 0.93 -4.16 14.72
C TRP A 160 -0.20 -3.20 15.08
N GLY A 161 -0.18 -2.61 16.29
CA GLY A 161 -1.25 -1.74 16.76
C GLY A 161 -2.36 -2.47 17.54
N PRO A 162 -3.33 -1.72 18.10
CA PRO A 162 -4.45 -2.28 18.84
C PRO A 162 -5.48 -2.91 17.90
N LYS A 163 -6.36 -3.73 18.50
CA LYS A 163 -7.60 -4.14 17.87
C LYS A 163 -8.75 -3.35 18.50
N ILE A 164 -9.46 -2.56 17.71
CA ILE A 164 -10.58 -1.74 18.17
C ILE A 164 -11.81 -2.05 17.32
N ASP A 165 -12.91 -2.40 17.95
CA ASP A 165 -14.20 -2.58 17.28
C ASP A 165 -15.06 -1.34 17.52
N TYR A 166 -15.42 -0.65 16.45
CA TYR A 166 -16.29 0.54 16.51
C TYR A 166 -17.78 0.20 16.40
N GLY A 167 -18.12 -1.05 16.11
CA GLY A 167 -19.47 -1.46 15.76
C GLY A 167 -19.78 -1.06 14.32
N ARG A 168 -19.77 -2.05 13.41
CA ARG A 168 -20.07 -1.87 11.98
C ARG A 168 -21.31 -1.00 11.71
N GLU A 169 -22.39 -1.24 12.45
CA GLU A 169 -23.62 -0.47 12.27
C GLU A 169 -23.48 1.01 12.65
N ASP A 170 -22.69 1.32 13.67
CA ASP A 170 -22.52 2.68 14.17
C ASP A 170 -21.68 3.52 13.21
N GLU A 171 -20.62 2.94 12.64
CA GLU A 171 -19.82 3.56 11.58
C GLU A 171 -20.67 3.82 10.32
N ILE A 172 -21.47 2.83 9.88
CA ILE A 172 -22.40 2.99 8.75
C ILE A 172 -23.39 4.12 9.02
N LYS A 173 -24.08 4.11 10.18
CA LYS A 173 -25.05 5.15 10.56
C LYS A 173 -24.39 6.53 10.65
N GLY A 174 -23.14 6.60 11.11
CA GLY A 174 -22.36 7.83 11.16
C GLY A 174 -22.19 8.45 9.77
N VAL A 175 -21.77 7.65 8.79
CA VAL A 175 -21.59 8.12 7.41
C VAL A 175 -22.95 8.38 6.72
N GLU A 176 -23.99 7.58 6.98
CA GLU A 176 -25.32 7.82 6.41
C GLU A 176 -25.92 9.17 6.80
N LYS A 177 -25.59 9.70 7.99
CA LYS A 177 -26.04 11.03 8.45
C LYS A 177 -25.50 12.17 7.59
N ILE A 178 -24.32 12.00 6.98
CA ILE A 178 -23.69 13.02 6.13
C ILE A 178 -24.01 12.85 4.64
N VAL A 179 -24.50 11.67 4.22
CA VAL A 179 -24.94 11.43 2.85
C VAL A 179 -26.34 12.03 2.63
N VAL A 180 -26.45 13.00 1.72
CA VAL A 180 -27.72 13.69 1.41
C VAL A 180 -28.42 13.03 0.22
N GLY A 181 -29.70 12.70 0.38
CA GLY A 181 -30.56 12.12 -0.66
C GLY A 181 -30.64 10.60 -0.63
N GLU A 182 -31.87 10.07 -0.75
CA GLU A 182 -32.15 8.64 -0.56
C GLU A 182 -31.47 7.74 -1.60
N SER A 183 -31.33 8.23 -2.83
CA SER A 183 -30.61 7.52 -3.89
C SER A 183 -29.14 7.29 -3.53
N LEU A 184 -28.44 8.33 -3.04
CA LEU A 184 -27.04 8.20 -2.63
C LEU A 184 -26.89 7.34 -1.38
N LYS A 185 -27.82 7.42 -0.41
CA LYS A 185 -27.84 6.52 0.75
C LYS A 185 -28.02 5.06 0.36
N SER A 186 -28.87 4.79 -0.63
CA SER A 186 -29.07 3.43 -1.16
C SER A 186 -27.79 2.90 -1.82
N VAL A 187 -27.14 3.72 -2.67
CA VAL A 187 -25.86 3.36 -3.30
C VAL A 187 -24.76 3.17 -2.24
N PHE A 188 -24.69 4.04 -1.24
CA PHE A 188 -23.76 3.93 -0.12
C PHE A 188 -23.93 2.60 0.62
N ARG A 189 -25.17 2.28 1.05
CA ARG A 189 -25.48 1.01 1.74
C ARG A 189 -25.07 -0.19 0.91
N SER A 190 -25.39 -0.18 -0.39
CA SER A 190 -25.02 -1.26 -1.31
C SER A 190 -23.50 -1.44 -1.40
N ALA A 191 -22.75 -0.33 -1.52
CA ALA A 191 -21.30 -0.36 -1.58
C ALA A 191 -20.65 -0.82 -0.27
N VAL A 192 -21.06 -0.24 0.86
CA VAL A 192 -20.48 -0.50 2.17
C VAL A 192 -20.84 -1.88 2.70
N ASN A 193 -21.99 -2.42 2.33
CA ASN A 193 -22.34 -3.81 2.64
C ASN A 193 -21.39 -4.83 1.99
N GLY A 194 -20.76 -4.48 0.87
CA GLY A 194 -19.75 -5.32 0.22
C GLY A 194 -18.34 -5.21 0.81
N LEU A 195 -18.11 -4.31 1.76
CA LEU A 195 -16.79 -4.14 2.37
C LEU A 195 -16.50 -5.24 3.41
N PRO A 196 -15.24 -5.71 3.48
CA PRO A 196 -14.78 -6.64 4.51
C PRO A 196 -15.05 -6.10 5.92
N ASN A 197 -15.29 -6.97 6.89
CA ASN A 197 -15.61 -6.53 8.26
C ASN A 197 -14.43 -5.81 8.93
N GLU A 198 -13.23 -6.14 8.50
CA GLU A 198 -11.96 -5.62 9.00
C GLU A 198 -11.83 -4.10 8.82
N VAL A 199 -12.48 -3.51 7.82
CA VAL A 199 -12.39 -2.05 7.62
C VAL A 199 -13.29 -1.24 8.56
N PHE A 200 -14.17 -1.88 9.34
CA PHE A 200 -15.08 -1.20 10.27
C PHE A 200 -14.53 -1.08 11.69
N GLY A 201 -13.31 -1.56 11.93
CA GLY A 201 -12.57 -1.39 13.16
C GLY A 201 -11.12 -1.07 12.85
N GLU A 202 -10.31 -0.91 13.89
CA GLU A 202 -8.85 -0.89 13.73
C GLU A 202 -8.30 -2.28 13.98
N GLU A 203 -7.55 -2.81 13.01
CA GLU A 203 -6.65 -3.92 13.21
C GLU A 203 -5.47 -3.69 12.27
N GLY A 204 -4.34 -3.24 12.81
CA GLY A 204 -3.17 -3.00 11.97
C GLY A 204 -2.59 -4.32 11.42
N PRO A 205 -1.68 -4.24 10.45
CA PRO A 205 -1.27 -5.39 9.67
C PRO A 205 -0.36 -6.33 10.45
N THR A 206 -0.23 -7.55 9.95
CA THR A 206 0.90 -8.42 10.29
C THR A 206 2.20 -7.90 9.68
N GLY A 207 3.33 -8.36 10.23
CA GLY A 207 4.66 -7.98 9.71
C GLY A 207 4.95 -8.53 8.30
N PRO A 208 5.99 -8.01 7.62
CA PRO A 208 6.32 -8.36 6.24
C PRO A 208 6.46 -9.87 5.95
N LYS A 209 7.01 -10.65 6.90
CA LYS A 209 7.19 -12.11 6.76
C LYS A 209 5.91 -12.92 6.59
N LEU A 210 4.76 -12.37 7.01
CA LEU A 210 3.46 -13.02 6.86
C LEU A 210 2.77 -12.67 5.54
N LYS A 211 3.38 -11.81 4.71
CA LYS A 211 2.88 -11.50 3.38
C LYS A 211 3.29 -12.61 2.41
N ARG A 212 2.37 -13.02 1.53
CA ARG A 212 2.54 -14.18 0.63
C ARG A 212 3.78 -14.06 -0.28
N ASN A 213 4.06 -12.84 -0.73
CA ASN A 213 5.18 -12.44 -1.56
C ASN A 213 6.53 -12.35 -0.82
N TRP A 214 6.57 -12.60 0.50
CA TRP A 214 7.82 -12.56 1.24
C TRP A 214 8.83 -13.55 0.67
N LEU A 215 8.46 -14.83 0.53
CA LEU A 215 9.30 -15.87 -0.06
C LEU A 215 9.08 -16.04 -1.59
N GLY A 216 7.99 -15.48 -2.11
CA GLY A 216 7.57 -15.64 -3.52
C GLY A 216 7.89 -14.46 -4.42
N ASP A 217 7.44 -14.55 -5.67
CA ASP A 217 7.34 -13.39 -6.56
C ASP A 217 6.15 -12.50 -6.13
N GLU A 218 6.18 -11.24 -6.55
CA GLU A 218 5.08 -10.30 -6.37
C GLU A 218 3.91 -10.64 -7.31
N ASP A 219 2.68 -10.57 -6.80
CA ASP A 219 1.45 -10.93 -7.52
C ASP A 219 0.26 -9.98 -7.35
#